data_AF-A0A0R3WT36-F1
#
_entry.id   AF-A0A0R3WT36-F1
#
_cell.length_a   1.000
_cell.length_b   1.000
_cell.length_c   1.000
_cell.angle_alpha   90.00
_cell.angle_beta   90.00
_cell.angle_gamma   90.00
#
_symmetry.space_group_name_H-M   'P 1'
#
loop_
_entity.id
_entity.type
_entity.pdbx_description
1 polymer ?
#
loop_
_entity_poly.entity_id
_entity_poly.type
_entity_poly.pdbx_seq_one_letter_code
_entity_poly.pdbx_strand_id
1 'polypeptide(L)'
;MQIIFSAIFYIISVALFPGFLMVGYATIFTMFPVFSLVLDKDVADSVAMTYPELYKDLTKGRELTVKTFFIWIVISIYQGGVIMYGALLLFDSDFIHVVSITFTSVLLTELLMVALTIRTWHFVMILAELASLAIYVIALVVFKSYFDQAFLLTWNFAWKVFAITAVSCIPLVILKCIRMKLRPPIYSKLR
;
A
#
# COMPACT_ATOMS: atom_id res chain seq x y z
N MET A 1 -3.04 -8.69 -8.88
CA MET A 1 -4.31 -9.34 -8.52
C MET A 1 -5.13 -9.76 -9.73
N GLN A 2 -5.59 -8.84 -10.61
CA GLN A 2 -6.47 -9.18 -11.74
C GLN A 2 -5.97 -10.34 -12.60
N ILE A 3 -4.67 -10.36 -12.94
CA ILE A 3 -4.05 -11.45 -13.72
C ILE A 3 -4.19 -12.80 -12.99
N ILE A 4 -3.98 -12.80 -11.67
CA ILE A 4 -4.08 -14.01 -10.83
C ILE A 4 -5.52 -14.47 -10.75
N PHE A 5 -6.47 -13.54 -10.58
CA PHE A 5 -7.90 -13.84 -10.63
C PHE A 5 -8.29 -14.48 -11.95
N SER A 6 -7.98 -13.85 -13.09
CA SER A 6 -8.27 -14.41 -14.40
C SER A 6 -7.61 -15.78 -14.60
N ALA A 7 -6.38 -16.00 -14.13
CA ALA A 7 -5.71 -17.30 -14.22
C ALA A 7 -6.45 -18.42 -13.46
N ILE A 8 -7.04 -18.11 -12.30
CA ILE A 8 -7.80 -19.06 -11.49
C ILE A 8 -9.14 -19.41 -12.14
N PHE A 9 -9.76 -18.45 -12.82
CA PHE A 9 -11.01 -18.65 -13.57
C PHE A 9 -10.74 -19.00 -15.05
N TYR A 10 -9.76 -19.86 -15.33
CA TYR A 10 -9.49 -20.38 -16.68
C TYR A 10 -9.29 -19.29 -17.76
N ILE A 11 -8.65 -18.17 -17.40
CA ILE A 11 -8.35 -17.02 -18.27
C ILE A 11 -9.62 -16.32 -18.79
N ILE A 12 -10.74 -16.45 -18.07
CA ILE A 12 -11.94 -15.68 -18.36
C ILE A 12 -11.72 -14.20 -17.99
N SER A 13 -12.20 -13.30 -18.84
CA SER A 13 -12.07 -11.84 -18.72
C SER A 13 -13.06 -11.18 -17.75
N VAL A 14 -13.36 -11.83 -16.62
CA VAL A 14 -14.19 -11.20 -15.57
C VAL A 14 -13.36 -10.15 -14.83
N ALA A 15 -13.89 -8.94 -14.69
CA ALA A 15 -13.27 -7.90 -13.89
C ALA A 15 -13.45 -8.21 -12.39
N LEU A 16 -12.34 -8.24 -11.64
CA LEU A 16 -12.39 -8.41 -10.18
C LEU A 16 -13.01 -7.17 -9.52
N PHE A 17 -12.62 -5.99 -9.98
CA PHE A 17 -13.11 -4.72 -9.45
C PHE A 17 -14.03 -4.02 -10.45
N PRO A 18 -15.21 -3.56 -10.03
CA PRO A 18 -16.03 -2.62 -10.80
C PRO A 18 -15.22 -1.40 -11.25
N GLY A 19 -15.50 -0.91 -12.45
CA GLY A 19 -14.77 0.23 -13.04
C GLY A 19 -14.78 1.48 -12.17
N PHE A 20 -15.88 1.75 -11.46
CA PHE A 20 -15.95 2.88 -10.53
C PHE A 20 -14.94 2.76 -9.38
N LEU A 21 -14.76 1.57 -8.81
CA LEU A 21 -13.78 1.32 -7.76
C LEU A 21 -12.34 1.44 -8.27
N MET A 22 -12.08 0.97 -9.50
CA MET A 22 -10.77 1.15 -10.14
C MET A 22 -10.42 2.63 -10.34
N VAL A 23 -11.37 3.42 -10.83
CA VAL A 23 -11.17 4.86 -11.01
C VAL A 23 -10.95 5.53 -9.66
N GLY A 24 -11.80 5.26 -8.67
CA GLY A 24 -11.66 5.83 -7.32
C GLY A 24 -10.34 5.46 -6.65
N TYR A 25 -9.87 4.22 -6.84
CA TYR A 25 -8.57 3.76 -6.33
C TYR A 25 -7.40 4.56 -6.90
N ALA A 26 -7.37 4.73 -8.22
CA ALA A 26 -6.27 5.41 -8.92
C ALA A 26 -6.25 6.92 -8.71
N THR A 27 -7.40 7.54 -8.38
CA THR A 27 -7.54 9.00 -8.38
C THR A 27 -7.76 9.61 -7.00
N ILE A 28 -8.53 8.95 -6.11
CA ILE A 28 -8.97 9.57 -4.86
C ILE A 28 -8.41 8.83 -3.65
N PHE A 29 -8.58 7.51 -3.60
CA PHE A 29 -8.33 6.75 -2.37
C PHE A 29 -6.85 6.68 -1.97
N THR A 30 -5.93 6.68 -2.94
CA THR A 30 -4.49 6.52 -2.68
C THR A 30 -3.65 7.75 -3.02
N MET A 31 -4.27 8.80 -3.57
CA MET A 31 -3.53 9.94 -4.15
C MET A 31 -3.04 10.96 -3.10
N PHE A 32 -3.80 11.21 -2.04
CA PHE A 32 -3.42 12.22 -1.03
C PHE A 32 -2.08 11.91 -0.34
N PRO A 33 -1.83 10.68 0.17
CA PRO A 33 -0.54 10.34 0.79
C PRO A 33 0.63 10.49 -0.19
N VAL A 34 0.43 10.09 -1.45
CA VAL A 34 1.46 10.19 -2.50
C VAL A 34 1.86 11.64 -2.77
N PHE A 35 0.91 12.57 -2.81
CA PHE A 35 1.26 13.99 -2.92
C PHE A 35 1.93 14.53 -1.66
N SER A 36 1.52 14.06 -0.48
CA SER A 36 2.17 14.47 0.76
C SER A 36 3.62 13.96 0.87
N LEU A 37 3.97 12.84 0.23
CA LEU A 37 5.34 12.34 0.16
C LEU A 37 6.30 13.32 -0.54
N VAL A 38 5.82 14.19 -1.42
CA VAL A 38 6.65 15.22 -2.08
C VAL A 38 7.18 16.24 -1.06
N LEU A 39 6.49 16.40 0.08
CA LEU A 39 6.90 17.28 1.17
C LEU A 39 7.81 16.59 2.19
N ASP A 40 8.04 15.27 2.07
CA ASP A 40 8.91 14.53 2.98
C ASP A 40 10.38 14.91 2.76
N LYS A 41 11.12 15.12 3.85
CA LYS A 41 12.53 15.51 3.84
C LYS A 41 13.35 14.50 4.63
N ASP A 42 14.44 14.00 4.04
CA ASP A 42 15.34 13.06 4.73
C ASP A 42 16.11 13.71 5.89
N VAL A 43 16.54 14.98 5.72
CA VAL A 43 17.30 15.76 6.69
C VAL A 43 16.84 17.23 6.68
N ALA A 44 17.08 17.97 7.77
CA ALA A 44 16.79 19.40 7.84
C ALA A 44 17.70 20.21 6.91
N ASP A 45 17.18 21.34 6.42
CA ASP A 45 17.86 22.18 5.42
C ASP A 45 19.24 22.68 5.92
N SER A 46 19.38 22.99 7.21
CA SER A 46 20.65 23.40 7.84
C SER A 46 21.71 22.28 7.83
N VAL A 47 21.29 21.03 8.07
CA VAL A 47 22.17 19.86 8.05
C VAL A 47 22.60 19.55 6.62
N ALA A 48 21.68 19.65 5.65
CA ALA A 48 21.98 19.47 4.24
C ALA A 48 23.06 20.46 3.74
N MET A 49 22.99 21.71 4.19
CA MET A 49 23.99 22.75 3.85
C MET A 49 25.33 22.54 4.56
N THR A 50 25.32 21.96 5.76
CA THR A 50 26.55 21.69 6.53
C THR A 50 27.33 20.49 5.97
N TYR A 51 26.63 19.48 5.42
CA TYR A 51 27.23 18.24 4.93
C TYR A 51 27.01 18.05 3.41
N PRO A 52 27.78 18.74 2.54
CA PRO A 52 27.65 18.62 1.09
C PRO A 52 27.99 17.21 0.56
N GLU A 53 28.62 16.37 1.38
CA GLU A 53 28.88 14.95 1.08
C GLU A 53 27.60 14.16 0.82
N LEU A 54 26.48 14.53 1.46
CA LEU A 54 25.17 13.93 1.21
C LEU A 54 24.74 14.08 -0.25
N TYR A 55 24.95 15.27 -0.83
CA TYR A 55 24.66 15.53 -2.24
C TYR A 55 25.58 14.73 -3.16
N LYS A 56 26.88 14.64 -2.83
CA LYS A 56 27.84 13.83 -3.59
C LYS A 56 27.47 12.34 -3.60
N ASP A 57 26.86 11.81 -2.54
CA ASP A 57 26.41 10.42 -2.55
C ASP A 57 25.18 10.20 -3.45
N LEU A 58 24.23 11.14 -3.46
CA LEU A 58 23.06 11.11 -4.35
C LEU A 58 23.47 11.12 -5.83
N THR A 59 24.50 11.88 -6.21
CA THR A 59 25.00 11.90 -7.61
C THR A 59 25.52 10.55 -8.12
N LYS A 60 25.76 9.57 -7.24
CA LYS A 60 26.17 8.21 -7.64
C LYS A 60 25.01 7.37 -8.18
N GLY A 61 23.77 7.87 -8.12
CA GLY A 61 22.59 7.22 -8.72
C GLY A 61 22.23 5.87 -8.11
N ARG A 62 22.57 5.64 -6.83
CA ARG A 62 22.40 4.33 -6.18
C ARG A 62 20.97 4.05 -5.72
N GLU A 63 20.16 5.09 -5.54
CA GLU A 63 18.79 4.99 -5.03
C GLU A 63 17.77 4.58 -6.11
N LEU A 64 17.92 5.10 -7.33
CA LEU A 64 17.03 4.83 -8.47
C LEU A 64 17.78 4.04 -9.54
N THR A 65 17.80 2.72 -9.37
CA THR A 65 18.44 1.79 -10.30
C THR A 65 17.44 0.79 -10.88
N VAL A 66 17.79 0.17 -12.01
CA VAL A 66 17.00 -0.95 -12.56
C VAL A 66 16.83 -2.07 -11.53
N LYS A 67 17.84 -2.29 -10.69
CA LYS A 67 17.77 -3.26 -9.59
C LYS A 67 16.67 -2.92 -8.57
N THR A 68 16.58 -1.65 -8.13
CA THR A 68 15.53 -1.24 -7.19
C THR A 68 14.16 -1.34 -7.82
N PHE A 69 14.02 -1.02 -9.11
CA PHE A 69 12.78 -1.19 -9.86
C PHE A 69 12.30 -2.66 -9.88
N PHE A 70 13.18 -3.61 -10.21
CA PHE A 70 12.80 -5.04 -10.18
C PHE A 70 12.46 -5.55 -8.78
N ILE A 71 13.14 -5.04 -7.74
CA ILE A 71 12.78 -5.37 -6.34
C ILE A 71 11.34 -4.91 -6.04
N TRP A 72 10.96 -3.70 -6.45
CA TRP A 72 9.60 -3.19 -6.28
C TRP A 72 8.56 -3.98 -7.07
N ILE A 73 8.89 -4.43 -8.29
CA ILE A 73 8.03 -5.35 -9.07
C ILE A 73 7.77 -6.64 -8.29
N VAL A 74 8.82 -7.28 -7.77
CA VAL A 74 8.69 -8.54 -7.02
C VAL A 74 7.85 -8.34 -5.76
N ILE A 75 8.04 -7.24 -5.04
CA ILE A 75 7.21 -6.87 -3.88
C ILE A 75 5.73 -6.70 -4.29
N SER A 76 5.47 -6.01 -5.40
CA SER A 76 4.11 -5.78 -5.91
C SER A 76 3.42 -7.09 -6.33
N ILE A 77 4.16 -8.00 -6.98
CA ILE A 77 3.66 -9.34 -7.34
C ILE A 77 3.36 -10.14 -6.09
N TYR A 78 4.24 -10.11 -5.09
CA TYR A 78 4.06 -10.79 -3.81
C TYR A 78 2.81 -10.31 -3.08
N GLN A 79 2.67 -9.00 -2.84
CA GLN A 79 1.51 -8.43 -2.16
C GLN A 79 0.22 -8.72 -2.93
N GLY A 80 0.24 -8.50 -4.25
CA GLY A 80 -0.90 -8.80 -5.11
C GLY A 80 -1.25 -10.29 -5.15
N GLY A 81 -0.30 -11.18 -4.96
CA GLY A 81 -0.52 -12.63 -4.87
C GLY A 81 -1.08 -13.05 -3.53
N VAL A 82 -0.48 -12.59 -2.42
CA VAL A 82 -0.94 -12.86 -1.05
C VAL A 82 -2.37 -12.41 -0.85
N ILE A 83 -2.71 -11.19 -1.30
CA ILE A 83 -4.06 -10.66 -1.16
C ILE A 83 -5.07 -11.51 -1.95
N MET A 84 -4.75 -11.81 -3.22
CA MET A 84 -5.67 -12.54 -4.09
C MET A 84 -5.87 -13.97 -3.60
N TYR A 85 -4.78 -14.68 -3.30
CA TYR A 85 -4.83 -16.05 -2.84
C TYR A 85 -5.46 -16.16 -1.45
N GLY A 86 -5.10 -15.24 -0.54
CA GLY A 86 -5.69 -15.16 0.80
C GLY A 86 -7.19 -14.91 0.76
N ALA A 87 -7.66 -14.01 -0.11
CA ALA A 87 -9.09 -13.75 -0.25
C ALA A 87 -9.87 -14.94 -0.83
N LEU A 88 -9.26 -15.73 -1.73
CA LEU A 88 -9.88 -16.94 -2.26
C LEU A 88 -9.90 -18.09 -1.25
N LEU A 89 -8.87 -18.23 -0.42
CA LEU A 89 -8.88 -19.19 0.67
C LEU A 89 -9.92 -18.85 1.74
N LEU A 90 -10.12 -17.55 1.99
CA LEU A 90 -11.06 -17.04 2.97
C LEU A 90 -12.43 -16.71 2.35
N PHE A 91 -12.70 -17.22 1.15
CA PHE A 91 -13.91 -16.96 0.38
C PHE A 91 -15.13 -17.62 1.01
N ASP A 92 -16.20 -16.85 1.24
CA ASP A 92 -17.55 -17.36 1.44
C ASP A 92 -18.33 -17.22 0.12
N SER A 93 -19.45 -17.93 -0.03
CA SER A 93 -20.14 -18.25 -1.31
C SER A 93 -20.43 -17.10 -2.29
N ASP A 94 -20.30 -15.82 -1.89
CA ASP A 94 -20.67 -14.63 -2.67
C ASP A 94 -19.47 -13.85 -3.21
N PHE A 95 -19.41 -13.68 -4.53
CA PHE A 95 -18.35 -12.92 -5.21
C PHE A 95 -18.18 -11.48 -4.69
N ILE A 96 -19.29 -10.82 -4.30
CA ILE A 96 -19.28 -9.45 -3.75
C ILE A 96 -18.41 -9.37 -2.48
N HIS A 97 -18.38 -10.43 -1.66
CA HIS A 97 -17.55 -10.48 -0.46
C HIS A 97 -16.05 -10.53 -0.81
N VAL A 98 -15.65 -11.21 -1.89
CA VAL A 98 -14.24 -11.19 -2.38
C VAL A 98 -13.85 -9.80 -2.78
N VAL A 99 -14.68 -9.14 -3.58
CA VAL A 99 -14.42 -7.76 -4.04
C VAL A 99 -14.22 -6.86 -2.82
N SER A 100 -15.11 -6.98 -1.82
CA SER A 100 -15.04 -6.20 -0.58
C SER A 100 -13.76 -6.46 0.21
N ILE A 101 -13.39 -7.73 0.43
CA ILE A 101 -12.19 -8.11 1.19
C ILE A 101 -10.92 -7.68 0.44
N THR A 102 -10.81 -8.03 -0.84
CA THR A 102 -9.62 -7.76 -1.65
C THR A 102 -9.40 -6.26 -1.81
N PHE A 103 -10.45 -5.49 -2.16
CA PHE A 103 -10.32 -4.06 -2.36
C PHE A 103 -9.91 -3.34 -1.07
N THR A 104 -10.54 -3.68 0.05
CA THR A 104 -10.18 -3.14 1.38
C THR A 104 -8.75 -3.49 1.75
N SER A 105 -8.35 -4.75 1.59
CA SER A 105 -7.01 -5.21 1.97
C SER A 105 -5.91 -4.51 1.16
N VAL A 106 -6.17 -4.20 -0.11
CA VAL A 106 -5.19 -3.55 -1.01
C VAL A 106 -5.03 -2.10 -0.64
N LEU A 107 -6.14 -1.40 -0.45
CA LEU A 107 -6.12 0.00 -0.05
C LEU A 107 -5.41 0.16 1.31
N LEU A 108 -5.73 -0.68 2.29
CA LEU A 108 -5.05 -0.67 3.59
C LEU A 108 -3.57 -1.05 3.47
N THR A 109 -3.22 -2.02 2.62
CA THR A 109 -1.82 -2.40 2.36
C THR A 109 -1.03 -1.23 1.80
N GLU A 110 -1.58 -0.49 0.82
CA GLU A 110 -0.91 0.68 0.24
C GLU A 110 -0.75 1.82 1.24
N LEU A 111 -1.83 2.18 1.95
CA LEU A 111 -1.76 3.22 2.99
C LEU A 111 -0.74 2.86 4.06
N LEU A 112 -0.72 1.61 4.51
CA LEU A 112 0.25 1.14 5.49
C LEU A 112 1.69 1.13 4.93
N MET A 113 1.88 0.75 3.66
CA MET A 113 3.19 0.77 3.02
C MET A 113 3.74 2.20 2.95
N VAL A 114 2.89 3.16 2.60
CA VAL A 114 3.22 4.59 2.60
C VAL A 114 3.54 5.06 4.02
N ALA A 115 2.67 4.78 5.00
CA ALA A 115 2.85 5.10 6.42
C ALA A 115 4.21 4.63 6.97
N LEU A 116 4.62 3.42 6.58
CA LEU A 116 5.88 2.82 7.00
C LEU A 116 7.09 3.35 6.23
N THR A 117 6.88 3.98 5.07
CA THR A 117 7.94 4.48 4.18
C THR A 117 8.36 5.90 4.47
N ILE A 118 7.45 6.71 4.98
CA ILE A 118 7.71 8.11 5.37
C ILE A 118 8.85 8.20 6.38
N ARG A 119 9.66 9.24 6.21
CA ARG A 119 10.75 9.58 7.15
C ARG A 119 10.29 10.56 8.21
N THR A 120 9.51 11.59 7.82
CA THR A 120 9.05 12.65 8.71
C THR A 120 7.53 12.71 8.81
N TRP A 121 7.01 12.50 10.02
CA TRP A 121 5.60 12.69 10.32
C TRP A 121 5.31 14.18 10.48
N HIS A 122 4.93 14.82 9.38
CA HIS A 122 4.43 16.18 9.37
C HIS A 122 2.90 16.20 9.34
N PHE A 123 2.29 17.31 9.76
CA PHE A 123 0.83 17.39 9.92
C PHE A 123 0.05 17.05 8.64
N VAL A 124 0.53 17.53 7.48
CA VAL A 124 -0.11 17.26 6.18
C VAL A 124 -0.14 15.77 5.86
N MET A 125 0.91 15.03 6.21
CA MET A 125 0.98 13.58 5.99
C MET A 125 -0.08 12.82 6.77
N ILE A 126 -0.24 13.16 8.06
CA ILE A 126 -1.27 12.55 8.92
C ILE A 126 -2.65 12.86 8.36
N LEU A 127 -2.88 14.13 7.99
CA LEU A 127 -4.15 14.55 7.40
C LEU A 127 -4.42 13.82 6.07
N ALA A 128 -3.41 13.63 5.24
CA ALA A 128 -3.54 12.95 3.95
C ALA A 128 -3.91 11.48 4.10
N GLU A 129 -3.26 10.73 5.00
CA GLU A 129 -3.62 9.34 5.28
C GLU A 129 -5.03 9.21 5.86
N LEU A 130 -5.37 10.04 6.84
CA LEU A 130 -6.70 10.03 7.46
C LEU A 130 -7.78 10.44 6.46
N ALA A 131 -7.53 11.44 5.61
CA ALA A 131 -8.48 11.85 4.57
C ALA A 131 -8.71 10.74 3.54
N SER A 132 -7.64 10.07 3.08
CA SER A 132 -7.74 8.92 2.19
C SER A 132 -8.58 7.78 2.80
N LEU A 133 -8.31 7.44 4.06
CA LEU A 133 -9.06 6.40 4.77
C LEU A 133 -10.51 6.81 4.99
N ALA A 134 -10.77 8.06 5.40
CA ALA A 134 -12.13 8.57 5.62
C ALA A 134 -12.96 8.58 4.33
N ILE A 135 -12.38 9.03 3.21
CA ILE A 135 -13.06 9.01 1.91
C ILE A 135 -13.40 7.58 1.49
N TYR A 136 -12.51 6.62 1.77
CA TYR A 136 -12.80 5.22 1.50
C TYR A 136 -13.93 4.66 2.38
N VAL A 137 -13.95 4.99 3.68
CA VAL A 137 -15.06 4.59 4.57
C VAL A 137 -16.38 5.19 4.11
N ILE A 138 -16.39 6.44 3.65
CA ILE A 138 -17.58 7.06 3.03
C ILE A 138 -17.99 6.29 1.77
N ALA A 139 -17.04 5.91 0.93
CA ALA A 139 -17.30 5.14 -0.29
C ALA A 139 -17.95 3.77 0.04
N LEU A 140 -17.49 3.06 1.08
CA LEU A 140 -18.10 1.81 1.54
C LEU A 140 -19.59 1.97 1.91
N VAL A 141 -19.97 3.11 2.49
CA VAL A 141 -21.37 3.38 2.88
C VAL A 141 -22.23 3.83 1.70
N VAL A 142 -21.65 4.59 0.77
CA VAL A 142 -22.36 5.14 -0.41
C VAL A 142 -22.58 4.06 -1.47
N PHE A 143 -21.59 3.21 -1.74
CA PHE A 143 -21.61 2.22 -2.83
C PHE A 143 -22.29 0.89 -2.45
N LYS A 144 -23.56 0.96 -2.05
CA LYS A 144 -24.37 -0.20 -1.62
C LYS A 144 -24.56 -1.27 -2.71
N SER A 145 -24.43 -0.90 -3.98
CA SER A 145 -24.52 -1.84 -5.11
C SER A 145 -23.29 -2.73 -5.27
N TYR A 146 -22.15 -2.33 -4.69
CA TYR A 146 -20.87 -3.03 -4.83
C TYR A 146 -20.37 -3.63 -3.50
N PHE A 147 -20.88 -3.14 -2.37
CA PHE A 147 -20.52 -3.64 -1.05
C PHE A 147 -21.77 -4.05 -0.28
N ASP A 148 -21.74 -5.27 0.26
CA ASP A 148 -22.76 -5.76 1.17
C ASP A 148 -22.55 -5.15 2.57
N GLN A 149 -23.42 -4.21 2.95
CA GLN A 149 -23.33 -3.47 4.21
C GLN A 149 -23.43 -4.38 5.45
N ALA A 150 -24.22 -5.45 5.37
CA ALA A 150 -24.36 -6.38 6.49
C ALA A 150 -23.06 -7.16 6.69
N PHE A 151 -22.43 -7.58 5.59
CA PHE A 151 -21.15 -8.26 5.64
C PHE A 151 -20.02 -7.35 6.16
N LEU A 152 -19.96 -6.08 5.73
CA LEU A 152 -18.92 -5.13 6.16
C LEU A 152 -18.88 -4.92 7.68
N LEU A 153 -20.03 -4.95 8.35
CA LEU A 153 -20.14 -4.79 9.80
C LEU A 153 -19.84 -6.08 10.57
N THR A 154 -19.70 -7.20 9.88
CA THR A 154 -19.49 -8.50 10.51
C THR A 154 -18.03 -8.64 10.93
N TRP A 155 -17.80 -9.27 12.09
CA TRP A 155 -16.45 -9.62 12.56
C TRP A 155 -15.66 -10.41 11.50
N ASN A 156 -16.35 -11.25 10.73
CA ASN A 156 -15.78 -12.02 9.62
C ASN A 156 -15.07 -11.18 8.58
N PHE A 157 -15.63 -10.03 8.21
CA PHE A 157 -14.97 -9.13 7.29
C PHE A 157 -13.70 -8.53 7.91
N ALA A 158 -13.81 -8.02 9.13
CA ALA A 158 -12.72 -7.32 9.80
C ALA A 158 -11.48 -8.22 10.01
N TRP A 159 -11.66 -9.45 10.51
CA TRP A 159 -10.52 -10.33 10.75
C TRP A 159 -9.90 -10.84 9.45
N LYS A 160 -10.70 -11.13 8.41
CA LYS A 160 -10.19 -11.57 7.09
C LYS A 160 -9.33 -10.49 6.47
N VAL A 161 -9.82 -9.25 6.43
CA VAL A 161 -9.07 -8.09 5.92
C VAL A 161 -7.79 -7.86 6.73
N PHE A 162 -7.88 -7.88 8.06
CA PHE A 162 -6.73 -7.68 8.92
C PHE A 162 -5.66 -8.75 8.72
N ALA A 163 -6.06 -10.02 8.68
CA ALA A 163 -5.15 -11.14 8.46
C ALA A 163 -4.44 -11.04 7.11
N ILE A 164 -5.18 -10.77 6.03
CA ILE A 164 -4.61 -10.62 4.68
C ILE A 164 -3.64 -9.43 4.62
N THR A 165 -4.05 -8.28 5.15
CA THR A 165 -3.22 -7.07 5.17
C THR A 165 -1.94 -7.27 5.99
N ALA A 166 -2.04 -7.96 7.13
CA ALA A 166 -0.91 -8.29 7.97
C ALA A 166 0.08 -9.21 7.25
N VAL A 167 -0.38 -10.30 6.62
CA VAL A 167 0.49 -11.22 5.87
C VAL A 167 1.13 -10.54 4.67
N SER A 168 0.42 -9.62 4.01
CA SER A 168 0.95 -8.81 2.91
C SER A 168 2.07 -7.86 3.35
N CYS A 169 1.92 -7.21 4.50
CA CYS A 169 2.82 -6.13 4.93
C CYS A 169 3.97 -6.58 5.84
N ILE A 170 3.71 -7.47 6.81
CA ILE A 170 4.68 -7.83 7.86
C ILE A 170 6.02 -8.30 7.30
N PRO A 171 6.08 -9.19 6.29
CA PRO A 171 7.35 -9.65 5.73
C PRO A 171 8.17 -8.50 5.13
N LEU A 172 7.50 -7.51 4.52
CA LEU A 172 8.17 -6.33 3.96
C LEU A 172 8.71 -5.42 5.06
N VAL A 173 7.98 -5.25 6.16
CA VAL A 173 8.44 -4.50 7.33
C VAL A 173 9.68 -5.16 7.91
N ILE A 174 9.65 -6.48 8.11
CA ILE A 174 10.78 -7.24 8.64
C ILE A 174 12.01 -7.09 7.72
N LEU A 175 11.83 -7.28 6.41
CA LEU A 175 12.92 -7.11 5.44
C LEU A 175 13.50 -5.69 5.46
N LYS A 176 12.66 -4.67 5.59
CA LYS A 176 13.08 -3.28 5.71
C LYS A 176 13.88 -3.03 7.00
N CYS A 177 13.37 -3.49 8.14
CA CYS A 177 14.04 -3.38 9.43
C CYS A 177 15.41 -4.08 9.44
N ILE A 178 15.49 -5.28 8.88
CA ILE A 178 16.76 -6.03 8.73
C ILE A 178 17.74 -5.23 7.87
N ARG A 179 17.30 -4.70 6.72
CA ARG A 179 18.15 -3.90 5.83
C ARG A 179 18.68 -2.65 6.53
N MET A 180 17.82 -1.92 7.23
CA MET A 180 18.20 -0.71 7.96
C MET A 180 19.19 -1.01 9.09
N LYS A 181 19.03 -2.14 9.79
CA LYS A 181 19.93 -2.55 10.87
C LYS A 181 21.30 -3.01 10.38
N LEU A 182 21.35 -3.76 9.26
CA LEU A 182 22.60 -4.30 8.70
C LEU A 182 23.37 -3.28 7.88
N ARG A 183 22.68 -2.35 7.20
CA ARG A 183 23.29 -1.36 6.31
C ARG A 183 22.57 -0.01 6.47
N PRO A 184 22.81 0.71 7.58
CA PRO A 184 22.23 2.03 7.77
C PRO A 184 22.79 3.01 6.72
N PRO A 185 21.94 3.82 6.08
CA PRO A 185 22.39 4.82 5.12
C PRO A 185 23.14 5.97 5.81
N ILE A 186 23.98 6.69 5.06
CA ILE A 186 24.89 7.71 5.62
C ILE A 186 24.11 8.83 6.33
N TYR A 187 22.99 9.29 5.77
CA TYR A 187 22.13 10.30 6.39
C TYR A 187 21.54 9.84 7.73
N SER A 188 21.35 8.54 7.95
CA SER A 188 20.83 8.01 9.21
C SER A 188 21.78 8.21 10.39
N LYS A 189 23.06 8.55 10.14
CA LYS A 189 24.06 8.85 11.18
C LYS A 189 24.05 10.32 11.62
N LEU A 190 23.38 11.19 10.87
CA LEU A 190 23.30 12.64 11.10
C LEU A 190 21.95 13.05 11.73
N ARG A 191 21.15 12.06 12.14
CA ARG A 191 19.89 12.20 12.86
C ARG A 191 20.13 11.96 14.34
#